data_AF-A0A7C0XWU4-F1
#
_entry.id   AF-A0A7C0XWU4-F1
#
_cell.length_a   1.000
_cell.length_b   1.000
_cell.length_c   1.000
_cell.angle_alpha   90.00
_cell.angle_beta   90.00
_cell.angle_gamma   90.00
#
_symmetry.space_group_name_H-M   'P 1'
#
loop_
_entity.id
_entity.type
_entity.pdbx_description
1 polymer ?
#
loop_
_entity_poly.entity_id
_entity_poly.type
_entity_poly.pdbx_seq_one_letter_code
_entity_poly.pdbx_strand_id
1 'polypeptide(L)'
;MKPPYIKEIKEFFKNDNFSKILVIPGLPLKKSLRDESVKLLKENGIDYIIKFSTIISGLIEKINPRHLYLSPNSELLRILKIYKFFSSQPTLPFKKNEDKS
;
A
#
# COMPACT_ATOMS: atom_id res chain seq x y z
N MET A 1 7.47 -8.85 -24.21
CA MET A 1 7.68 -10.18 -23.57
C MET A 1 6.43 -10.52 -22.77
N LYS A 2 5.63 -11.51 -23.20
CA LYS A 2 4.43 -11.93 -22.45
C LYS A 2 4.89 -12.83 -21.28
N PRO A 3 4.54 -12.53 -20.02
CA PRO A 3 4.98 -13.34 -18.89
C PRO A 3 4.45 -14.79 -19.00
N PRO A 4 5.26 -15.78 -18.58
CA PRO A 4 5.01 -17.21 -18.84
C PRO A 4 3.73 -17.76 -18.18
N TYR A 5 3.23 -17.13 -17.13
CA TYR A 5 2.07 -17.57 -16.35
C TYR A 5 0.69 -17.22 -16.98
N ILE A 6 0.64 -16.51 -18.11
CA ILE A 6 -0.64 -16.04 -18.68
C ILE A 6 -1.56 -17.20 -19.11
N LYS A 7 -0.99 -18.32 -19.53
CA LYS A 7 -1.75 -19.50 -19.97
C LYS A 7 -2.50 -20.14 -18.79
N GLU A 8 -1.80 -20.32 -17.67
CA GLU A 8 -2.33 -20.86 -16.42
C GLU A 8 -3.41 -19.94 -15.82
N ILE A 9 -3.21 -18.62 -15.89
CA ILE A 9 -4.22 -17.65 -15.43
C ILE A 9 -5.52 -17.78 -16.24
N LYS A 10 -5.44 -17.86 -17.58
CA LYS A 10 -6.64 -17.98 -18.43
C LYS A 10 -7.42 -19.26 -18.15
N GLU A 11 -6.72 -20.35 -17.88
CA GLU A 11 -7.30 -21.63 -17.52
C GLU A 11 -7.93 -21.61 -16.12
N PHE A 12 -7.26 -21.00 -15.15
CA PHE A 12 -7.78 -20.78 -13.80
C PHE A 12 -9.08 -19.96 -13.80
N PHE A 13 -9.13 -18.89 -14.59
CA PHE A 13 -10.33 -18.07 -14.75
C PHE A 13 -11.32 -18.62 -15.79
N LYS A 14 -11.12 -19.82 -16.33
CA LYS A 14 -12.03 -20.45 -17.33
C LYS A 14 -12.42 -19.52 -18.49
N ASN A 15 -11.49 -18.69 -18.96
CA ASN A 15 -11.69 -17.62 -19.96
C ASN A 15 -12.64 -16.47 -19.56
N ASP A 16 -13.01 -16.32 -18.29
CA ASP A 16 -13.67 -15.10 -17.83
C ASP A 16 -12.70 -13.91 -17.87
N ASN A 17 -13.27 -12.72 -18.09
CA ASN A 17 -12.52 -11.47 -18.04
C ASN A 17 -12.02 -11.23 -16.60
N PHE A 18 -10.70 -11.11 -16.44
CA PHE A 18 -10.07 -10.74 -15.18
C PHE A 18 -9.44 -9.35 -15.28
N SER A 19 -9.47 -8.60 -14.18
CA SER A 19 -8.77 -7.33 -14.07
C SER A 19 -7.36 -7.52 -13.51
N LYS A 20 -6.37 -6.91 -14.15
CA LYS A 20 -4.99 -6.94 -13.72
C LYS A 20 -4.67 -5.72 -12.86
N ILE A 21 -4.39 -5.97 -11.59
CA ILE A 21 -4.02 -4.93 -10.63
C ILE A 21 -2.51 -4.98 -10.38
N LEU A 22 -1.83 -3.87 -10.60
CA LEU A 22 -0.40 -3.73 -10.28
C LEU A 22 -0.23 -2.99 -8.95
N VAL A 23 0.54 -3.60 -8.05
CA VAL A 23 0.88 -3.01 -6.76
C VAL A 23 2.29 -2.45 -6.85
N ILE A 24 2.46 -1.13 -6.64
CA ILE A 24 3.74 -0.43 -6.81
C ILE A 24 4.11 0.42 -5.59
N PRO A 25 5.42 0.62 -5.30
CA PRO A 25 5.86 1.44 -4.18
C PRO A 25 5.48 2.92 -4.35
N GLY A 26 5.46 3.44 -5.58
CA GLY A 26 5.11 4.82 -5.86
C GLY A 26 5.07 5.14 -7.35
N LEU A 27 4.62 6.35 -7.67
CA LEU A 27 4.66 6.93 -9.02
C LEU A 27 5.50 8.21 -9.00
N PRO A 28 5.99 8.68 -10.16
CA PRO A 28 6.67 9.96 -10.24
C PRO A 28 5.88 11.10 -9.57
N LEU A 29 6.58 11.96 -8.83
CA LEU A 29 5.96 13.07 -8.10
C LEU A 29 5.39 14.14 -9.06
N LYS A 30 6.05 14.35 -10.20
CA LYS A 30 5.62 15.31 -11.22
C LYS A 30 4.38 14.78 -11.94
N LYS A 31 3.32 15.59 -11.98
CA LYS A 31 2.02 15.22 -12.57
C LYS A 31 2.15 14.71 -14.02
N SER A 32 2.92 15.40 -14.86
CA SER A 32 3.09 15.00 -16.26
C SER A 32 3.66 13.59 -16.41
N LEU A 33 4.72 13.27 -15.64
CA LEU A 33 5.38 11.96 -15.67
C LEU A 33 4.50 10.87 -15.04
N ARG A 34 3.69 11.23 -14.04
CA ARG A 34 2.73 10.31 -13.43
C ARG A 34 1.66 9.90 -14.42
N ASP A 35 1.08 10.86 -15.13
CA ASP A 35 0.00 10.60 -16.08
C ASP A 35 0.51 9.77 -17.27
N GLU A 36 1.74 10.04 -17.74
CA GLU A 36 2.44 9.22 -18.73
C GLU A 36 2.70 7.79 -18.24
N SER A 37 3.17 7.63 -17.00
CA SER A 37 3.40 6.30 -16.40
C SER A 37 2.10 5.50 -16.31
N VAL A 38 0.99 6.13 -15.89
CA VAL A 38 -0.33 5.47 -15.81
C VAL A 38 -0.82 5.07 -17.19
N LYS A 39 -0.65 5.93 -18.21
CA LYS A 39 -1.01 5.64 -19.59
C LYS A 39 -0.23 4.43 -20.11
N LEU A 40 1.09 4.43 -19.95
CA LEU A 40 1.96 3.33 -20.37
C LEU A 40 1.55 2.01 -19.69
N LEU A 41 1.24 2.03 -18.39
CA LEU A 41 0.81 0.84 -17.66
C LEU A 41 -0.51 0.27 -18.20
N LYS A 42 -1.49 1.13 -18.51
CA LYS A 42 -2.75 0.72 -19.14
C LYS A 42 -2.53 0.09 -20.52
N GLU A 43 -1.69 0.69 -21.35
CA GLU A 43 -1.33 0.15 -22.67
C GLU A 43 -0.66 -1.23 -22.57
N ASN A 44 0.01 -1.53 -21.46
CA ASN A 44 0.60 -2.84 -21.17
C ASN A 44 -0.39 -3.85 -20.56
N GLY A 45 -1.68 -3.54 -20.50
CA GLY A 45 -2.73 -4.42 -20.00
C GLY A 45 -2.82 -4.48 -18.47
N ILE A 46 -2.48 -3.39 -17.79
CA ILE A 46 -2.75 -3.19 -16.35
C ILE A 46 -4.00 -2.33 -16.22
N ASP A 47 -5.08 -2.88 -15.66
CA ASP A 47 -6.35 -2.16 -15.51
C ASP A 47 -6.32 -1.18 -14.34
N TYR A 48 -5.67 -1.57 -13.25
CA TYR A 48 -5.65 -0.80 -12.00
C TYR A 48 -4.27 -0.77 -11.36
N ILE A 49 -4.00 0.30 -10.62
CA ILE A 49 -2.75 0.51 -9.90
C ILE A 49 -3.07 0.82 -8.45
N ILE A 50 -2.42 0.11 -7.53
CA ILE A 50 -2.50 0.35 -6.09
C ILE A 50 -1.11 0.70 -5.58
N LYS A 51 -1.00 1.79 -4.80
CA LYS A 51 0.25 2.16 -4.12
C LYS A 51 0.43 1.33 -2.85
N PHE A 52 1.66 0.98 -2.51
CA PHE A 52 1.99 0.30 -1.26
C PHE A 52 1.46 1.05 -0.05
N SER A 53 1.60 2.38 -0.04
CA SER A 53 1.08 3.22 1.04
C SER A 53 -0.42 3.04 1.26
N THR A 54 -1.22 2.83 0.21
CA THR A 54 -2.66 2.58 0.33
C THR A 54 -2.93 1.26 1.05
N ILE A 55 -2.26 0.18 0.66
CA ILE A 55 -2.44 -1.15 1.29
C ILE A 55 -2.04 -1.09 2.76
N ILE A 56 -0.87 -0.53 3.04
CA ILE A 56 -0.34 -0.52 4.40
C ILE A 56 -1.16 0.42 5.30
N SER A 57 -1.67 1.55 4.78
CA SER A 57 -2.60 2.41 5.55
C SER A 57 -3.83 1.62 5.98
N GLY A 58 -4.44 0.88 5.04
CA GLY A 58 -5.60 0.03 5.35
C GLY A 58 -5.27 -1.12 6.31
N LEU A 59 -4.05 -1.65 6.31
CA LEU A 59 -3.60 -2.63 7.31
C LEU A 59 -3.46 -1.98 8.69
N ILE A 60 -2.87 -0.79 8.77
CA ILE A 60 -2.74 -0.04 10.04
C ILE A 60 -4.10 0.24 10.66
N GLU A 61 -5.07 0.69 9.87
CA GLU A 61 -6.43 0.98 10.35
C GLU A 61 -7.12 -0.24 10.96
N LYS A 62 -6.81 -1.44 10.47
CA LYS A 62 -7.39 -2.70 10.96
C LYS A 62 -6.69 -3.25 12.20
N ILE A 63 -5.55 -2.70 12.59
CA ILE A 63 -4.77 -3.17 13.72
C ILE A 63 -5.31 -2.55 15.01
N ASN A 64 -5.86 -3.39 15.91
CA ASN A 64 -6.34 -2.95 17.21
C ASN A 64 -5.13 -2.65 18.13
N PRO A 65 -4.99 -1.41 18.65
CA PRO A 65 -3.84 -1.02 19.47
C PRO A 65 -3.71 -1.82 20.77
N ARG A 66 -4.79 -2.44 21.26
CA ARG A 66 -4.80 -3.20 22.52
C ARG A 66 -3.93 -4.48 22.48
N HIS A 67 -3.60 -5.01 21.30
CA HIS A 67 -2.80 -6.24 21.15
C HIS A 67 -1.36 -5.99 20.67
N LEU A 68 -0.93 -4.73 20.59
CA LEU A 68 0.26 -4.36 19.83
C LEU A 68 1.58 -4.39 20.62
N TYR A 69 1.53 -4.49 21.94
CA TYR A 69 2.71 -4.29 22.80
C TYR A 69 3.77 -5.42 22.71
N LEU A 70 3.46 -6.55 22.08
CA LEU A 70 4.35 -7.73 22.05
C LEU A 70 4.53 -8.40 20.67
N SER A 71 3.98 -7.84 19.57
CA SER A 71 4.04 -8.51 18.27
C SER A 71 5.07 -7.90 17.30
N PRO A 72 5.74 -8.71 16.45
CA PRO A 72 6.65 -8.25 15.38
C PRO A 72 5.99 -7.26 14.40
N ASN A 73 4.66 -7.31 14.27
CA ASN A 73 3.90 -6.38 13.45
C ASN A 73 4.02 -4.93 13.96
N SER A 74 4.18 -4.73 15.27
CA SER A 74 4.38 -3.40 15.88
C SER A 74 5.70 -2.75 15.49
N GLU A 75 6.74 -3.56 15.29
CA GLU A 75 8.08 -3.12 14.89
C GLU A 75 8.10 -2.75 13.41
N LEU A 76 7.49 -3.58 12.56
CA LEU A 76 7.31 -3.28 11.14
C LEU A 76 6.54 -1.97 10.95
N LEU A 77 5.46 -1.74 11.70
CA LEU A 77 4.73 -0.47 11.66
C LEU A 77 5.59 0.73 12.11
N ARG A 78 6.44 0.54 13.13
CA ARG A 78 7.38 1.57 13.59
C ARG A 78 8.38 1.94 12.49
N ILE A 79 8.95 0.94 11.81
CA ILE A 79 9.88 1.12 10.68
C ILE A 79 9.18 1.89 9.55
N LEU A 80 7.99 1.46 9.15
CA LEU A 80 7.26 2.11 8.05
C LEU A 80 6.87 3.56 8.37
N LYS A 81 6.59 3.87 9.64
CA LYS A 81 6.35 5.25 10.13
C LYS A 81 7.63 6.10 10.09
N ILE A 82 8.79 5.54 10.47
CA ILE A 82 10.10 6.23 10.39
C ILE A 82 10.40 6.64 8.95
N TYR A 83 10.13 5.76 7.99
CA TYR A 83 10.32 6.05 6.56
C TYR A 83 9.22 6.93 5.94
N LYS A 84 8.34 7.53 6.75
CA LYS A 84 7.25 8.42 6.30
C LYS A 84 6.35 7.82 5.22
N PHE A 85 6.17 6.49 5.21
CA PHE A 85 5.22 5.84 4.30
C PHE A 85 3.76 6.23 4.60
N PHE A 86 3.49 6.82 5.79
CA PHE A 86 2.21 7.41 6.19
C PHE A 86 2.43 8.85 6.68
N SER A 87 1.64 9.79 6.18
CA SER A 87 1.73 11.22 6.53
C SER A 87 0.82 11.65 7.69
N SER A 88 0.13 10.70 8.32
CA SER A 88 -0.77 10.99 9.44
C SER A 88 -0.09 10.57 10.73
N GLN A 89 0.27 11.51 11.59
CA GLN A 89 0.60 11.18 12.98
C GLN A 89 -0.67 10.59 13.62
N PRO A 90 -0.69 9.32 14.07
CA PRO A 90 -1.63 8.96 15.12
C PRO A 90 -1.16 9.74 16.35
N THR A 91 -1.95 10.72 16.76
CA THR A 91 -1.75 11.40 18.04
C THR A 91 -1.80 10.32 19.12
N LEU A 92 -0.66 10.11 19.77
CA LEU A 92 -0.60 9.24 20.95
C LEU A 92 -1.58 9.82 21.99
N PRO A 93 -2.38 8.98 22.68
CA PRO A 93 -3.37 9.46 23.65
C PRO A 93 -2.75 9.95 24.96
N PHE A 94 -1.47 10.32 24.96
CA PHE A 94 -0.77 10.81 26.15
C PHE A 94 -0.53 12.30 25.98
N LYS A 95 -1.56 13.09 26.32
CA LYS A 95 -1.36 14.48 26.71
C LYS A 95 -0.54 14.42 28.01
N LYS A 96 0.71 14.90 27.96
CA LYS A 96 1.57 15.08 29.12
C LYS A 96 0.80 15.96 30.11
N ASN A 97 0.43 15.43 31.27
CA ASN A 97 0.02 16.26 32.40
C ASN A 97 1.31 16.91 32.91
N GLU A 98 1.62 18.09 32.38
CA GLU A 98 2.42 19.05 33.13
C GLU A 98 1.51 19.73 34.16
N ASP A 99 2.13 20.05 35.29
CA ASP A 99 1.62 20.80 36.44
C ASP A 99 0.75 20.03 37.44
N LYS A 100 1.44 19.44 38.43
CA LYS A 100 1.28 19.77 39.85
C LYS A 100 2.32 19.02 40.67
N SER A 101 3.40 19.72 41.03
CA SER A 101 3.89 19.81 42.41
C SER A 101 4.98 20.86 42.55
#